data_AF-A0A1W1XG73-F1
#
_entry.id   AF-A0A1W1XG73-F1
#
_cell.length_a   1.000
_cell.length_b   1.000
_cell.length_c   1.000
_cell.angle_alpha   90.00
_cell.angle_beta   90.00
_cell.angle_gamma   90.00
#
_symmetry.space_group_name_H-M   'P 1'
#
loop_
_entity.id
_entity.type
_entity.pdbx_description
1 polymer ?
#
loop_
_entity_poly.entity_id
_entity_poly.type
_entity_poly.pdbx_seq_one_letter_code
_entity_poly.pdbx_strand_id
1 'polypeptide(L)'
;MIFGDINNLNDMEKVLPKVISKAINYLRNNNFMDMKTGVYKIEGKDIYAQVIDATTREKDDVKPEVHRKYIDVQFSVEGKEKIGFARDTGNNKISEDLIKEKDIKFYENVENEIDLIMKAGDFAVFFPNDVHRPACALGEKGTIRKVIIKINTEIV
;
A
#
# COMPACT_ATOMS: atom_id res chain seq x y z
N MET A 1 -7.51 8.07 0.53
CA MET A 1 -7.27 6.69 0.98
C MET A 1 -8.58 5.93 1.13
N ILE A 2 -8.57 4.62 0.85
CA ILE A 2 -9.67 3.66 1.09
C ILE A 2 -9.10 2.54 1.96
N PHE A 3 -9.82 2.08 2.97
CA PHE A 3 -9.40 0.97 3.83
C PHE A 3 -10.57 0.00 4.04
N GLY A 4 -10.32 -1.30 3.91
CA GLY A 4 -11.37 -2.31 4.01
C GLY A 4 -10.85 -3.74 4.06
N ASP A 5 -11.79 -4.69 4.12
CA ASP A 5 -11.54 -6.14 4.15
C ASP A 5 -11.95 -6.76 2.81
N ILE A 6 -11.06 -7.57 2.23
CA ILE A 6 -11.26 -8.28 0.95
C ILE A 6 -12.43 -9.27 0.98
N ASN A 7 -12.82 -9.74 2.17
CA ASN A 7 -13.94 -10.64 2.36
C ASN A 7 -15.27 -9.89 2.41
N ASN A 8 -15.25 -8.58 2.68
CA ASN A 8 -16.43 -7.76 2.87
C ASN A 8 -16.51 -6.60 1.85
N LEU A 9 -16.42 -6.94 0.56
CA LEU A 9 -16.43 -5.97 -0.54
C LEU A 9 -17.81 -5.43 -0.92
N ASN A 10 -18.91 -6.07 -0.46
CA ASN A 10 -20.33 -5.75 -0.69
C ASN A 10 -20.62 -4.57 -1.64
N ASP A 11 -21.23 -3.49 -1.14
CA ASP A 11 -21.60 -2.32 -1.95
C ASP A 11 -20.40 -1.46 -2.38
N MET A 12 -19.17 -1.73 -1.89
CA MET A 12 -17.99 -0.97 -2.32
C MET A 12 -17.73 -1.16 -3.80
N GLU A 13 -17.84 -2.38 -4.34
CA GLU A 13 -17.62 -2.62 -5.78
C GLU A 13 -18.55 -1.78 -6.69
N LYS A 14 -19.72 -1.35 -6.18
CA LYS A 14 -20.67 -0.51 -6.92
C LYS A 14 -20.25 0.95 -7.02
N VAL A 15 -19.41 1.43 -6.08
CA VAL A 15 -19.02 2.85 -5.97
C VAL A 15 -17.55 3.08 -6.27
N LEU A 16 -16.73 2.03 -6.25
CA LEU A 16 -15.31 2.12 -6.54
C LEU A 16 -15.04 2.35 -8.04
N PRO A 17 -14.02 3.15 -8.39
CA PRO A 17 -13.52 3.22 -9.75
C PRO A 17 -13.18 1.82 -10.28
N LYS A 18 -13.54 1.54 -11.53
CA LYS A 18 -13.41 0.19 -12.14
C LYS A 18 -12.00 -0.38 -12.02
N VAL A 19 -10.97 0.47 -12.17
CA VAL A 19 -9.56 0.05 -12.07
C VAL A 19 -9.18 -0.39 -10.66
N ILE A 20 -9.71 0.28 -9.63
CA ILE A 20 -9.48 -0.09 -8.22
C ILE A 20 -10.24 -1.37 -7.90
N SER A 21 -11.51 -1.49 -8.34
CA SER A 21 -12.28 -2.73 -8.20
C SER A 21 -11.59 -3.91 -8.88
N LYS A 22 -10.95 -3.70 -10.03
CA LYS A 22 -10.16 -4.73 -10.71
C LYS A 22 -8.94 -5.17 -9.90
N ALA A 23 -8.19 -4.24 -9.33
CA ALA A 23 -7.04 -4.56 -8.48
C ALA A 23 -7.47 -5.35 -7.24
N ILE A 24 -8.53 -4.91 -6.56
CA ILE A 24 -9.10 -5.61 -5.41
C ILE A 24 -9.60 -7.01 -5.80
N ASN A 25 -10.30 -7.14 -6.94
CA ASN A 25 -10.71 -8.46 -7.43
C ASN A 25 -9.52 -9.37 -7.78
N TYR A 26 -8.42 -8.82 -8.29
CA TYR A 26 -7.18 -9.58 -8.47
C TYR A 26 -6.65 -10.09 -7.12
N LEU A 27 -6.67 -9.27 -6.07
CA LEU A 27 -6.29 -9.70 -4.73
C LEU A 27 -7.17 -10.86 -4.22
N ARG A 28 -8.49 -10.74 -4.40
CA ARG A 28 -9.46 -11.73 -3.94
C ARG A 28 -9.33 -13.08 -4.63
N ASN A 29 -9.02 -13.07 -5.93
CA ASN A 29 -9.07 -14.27 -6.77
C ASN A 29 -7.72 -15.00 -6.89
N ASN A 30 -6.70 -14.59 -6.13
CA ASN A 30 -5.39 -15.24 -6.13
C ASN A 30 -5.00 -15.69 -4.73
N ASN A 31 -4.42 -16.89 -4.62
CA ASN A 31 -3.85 -17.38 -3.36
C ASN A 31 -2.41 -16.90 -3.20
N PHE A 32 -2.23 -15.74 -2.55
CA PHE A 32 -0.90 -15.18 -2.36
C PHE A 32 -0.05 -15.92 -1.34
N MET A 33 -0.61 -16.80 -0.49
CA MET A 33 0.20 -17.63 0.42
C MET A 33 1.22 -18.47 -0.33
N ASP A 34 0.83 -19.02 -1.49
CA ASP A 34 1.65 -19.99 -2.24
C ASP A 34 2.49 -19.37 -3.36
N MET A 35 2.28 -18.08 -3.66
CA MET A 35 3.01 -17.39 -4.72
C MET A 35 4.49 -17.17 -4.33
N LYS A 36 5.39 -17.07 -5.30
CA LYS A 36 6.77 -16.65 -4.99
C LYS A 36 6.82 -15.13 -4.81
N THR A 37 7.74 -14.63 -3.99
CA THR A 37 8.02 -13.19 -3.95
C THR A 37 8.48 -12.70 -5.33
N GLY A 38 8.10 -11.48 -5.69
CA GLY A 38 8.42 -10.90 -6.98
C GLY A 38 7.29 -10.08 -7.59
N VAL A 39 7.46 -9.74 -8.87
CA VAL A 39 6.55 -8.86 -9.63
C VAL A 39 5.71 -9.69 -10.60
N TYR A 40 4.40 -9.51 -10.55
CA TYR A 40 3.42 -10.14 -11.42
C TYR A 40 2.71 -9.07 -12.23
N LYS A 41 2.86 -9.10 -13.56
CA LYS A 41 2.21 -8.15 -14.45
C LYS A 41 0.74 -8.53 -14.60
N ILE A 42 -0.16 -7.58 -14.34
CA ILE A 42 -1.61 -7.75 -14.54
C ILE A 42 -2.00 -7.11 -15.88
N GLU A 43 -1.56 -5.87 -16.11
CA GLU A 43 -1.69 -5.14 -17.36
C GLU A 43 -0.39 -4.41 -17.70
N GLY A 44 0.61 -5.18 -18.14
CA GLY A 44 1.91 -4.62 -18.55
C GLY A 44 2.57 -3.83 -17.42
N LYS A 45 2.74 -2.51 -17.65
CA LYS A 45 3.28 -1.57 -16.65
C LYS A 45 2.19 -0.77 -15.92
N ASP A 46 0.96 -0.78 -16.43
CA ASP A 46 -0.11 0.07 -15.91
C ASP A 46 -0.74 -0.53 -14.67
N ILE A 47 -0.81 -1.86 -14.59
CA ILE A 47 -1.21 -2.56 -13.36
C ILE A 47 -0.28 -3.75 -13.12
N TYR A 48 0.36 -3.81 -11.96
CA TYR A 48 1.18 -4.96 -11.56
C TYR A 48 1.16 -5.16 -10.05
N ALA A 49 1.27 -6.41 -9.62
CA ALA A 49 1.35 -6.80 -8.21
C ALA A 49 2.80 -7.08 -7.81
N GLN A 50 3.17 -6.68 -6.60
CA GLN A 50 4.43 -7.05 -5.95
C GLN A 50 4.12 -7.90 -4.73
N VAL A 51 4.59 -9.15 -4.73
CA VAL A 51 4.47 -10.06 -3.59
C VAL A 51 5.75 -9.97 -2.75
N ILE A 52 5.60 -9.60 -1.48
CA ILE A 52 6.70 -9.21 -0.61
C ILE A 52 6.61 -9.93 0.72
N ASP A 53 7.73 -10.55 1.13
CA ASP A 53 7.97 -10.97 2.50
C ASP A 53 8.87 -9.94 3.18
N ALA A 54 8.50 -9.48 4.36
CA ALA A 54 9.26 -8.46 5.10
C ALA A 54 9.24 -8.73 6.60
N THR A 55 10.20 -8.14 7.32
CA THR A 55 10.14 -8.02 8.78
C THR A 55 9.71 -6.60 9.12
N THR A 56 8.69 -6.47 9.97
CA THR A 56 8.24 -5.16 10.44
C THR A 56 9.32 -4.48 11.28
N ARG A 57 9.32 -3.14 11.24
CA ARG A 57 10.29 -2.31 11.95
C ARG A 57 9.60 -1.38 12.93
N GLU A 58 10.36 -0.81 13.86
CA GLU A 58 9.82 0.26 14.69
C GLU A 58 9.41 1.42 13.80
N LYS A 59 8.33 2.11 14.16
CA LYS A 59 7.77 3.18 13.34
C LYS A 59 8.80 4.30 13.07
N ASP A 60 9.66 4.57 14.05
CA ASP A 60 10.72 5.58 13.97
C ASP A 60 11.87 5.17 13.02
N ASP A 61 12.01 3.87 12.72
CA ASP A 61 12.99 3.34 11.75
C ASP A 61 12.46 3.35 10.31
N VAL A 62 11.19 3.72 10.11
CA VAL A 62 10.52 3.75 8.80
C VAL A 62 10.17 5.18 8.42
N LYS A 63 10.64 5.62 7.26
CA LYS A 63 10.32 6.94 6.71
C LYS A 63 8.93 6.90 6.06
N PRO A 64 8.07 7.91 6.27
CA PRO A 64 6.87 8.11 5.47
C PRO A 64 7.23 8.30 4.00
N GLU A 65 6.40 7.77 3.11
CA GLU A 65 6.60 7.80 1.66
C GLU A 65 5.33 8.23 0.91
N VAL A 66 5.54 8.72 -0.31
CA VAL A 66 4.46 9.00 -1.26
C VAL A 66 4.90 8.70 -2.69
N HIS A 67 3.92 8.33 -3.52
CA HIS A 67 4.06 8.05 -4.95
C HIS A 67 3.28 9.09 -5.77
N ARG A 68 3.70 9.42 -6.99
CA ARG A 68 3.02 10.43 -7.83
C ARG A 68 2.48 9.87 -9.15
N LYS A 69 3.04 8.78 -9.66
CA LYS A 69 2.61 8.12 -10.91
C LYS A 69 1.73 6.91 -10.64
N TYR A 70 1.86 6.27 -9.48
CA TYR A 70 1.06 5.09 -9.12
C TYR A 70 0.21 5.31 -7.86
N ILE A 71 -0.98 4.72 -7.88
CA ILE A 71 -1.77 4.39 -6.69
C ILE A 71 -1.27 3.07 -6.14
N ASP A 72 -1.18 2.99 -4.82
CA ASP A 72 -0.84 1.78 -4.10
C ASP A 72 -2.08 1.11 -3.53
N VAL A 73 -2.33 -0.15 -3.88
CA VAL A 73 -3.28 -1.02 -3.18
C VAL A 73 -2.46 -2.03 -2.37
N GLN A 74 -2.25 -1.74 -1.10
CA GLN A 74 -1.53 -2.60 -0.18
C GLN A 74 -2.49 -3.61 0.48
N PHE A 75 -2.13 -4.88 0.50
CA PHE A 75 -2.95 -5.98 1.00
C PHE A 75 -2.15 -6.86 1.95
N SER A 76 -2.70 -7.12 3.13
CA SER A 76 -2.09 -8.00 4.12
C SER A 76 -2.51 -9.46 3.86
N VAL A 77 -1.54 -10.31 3.56
CA VAL A 77 -1.75 -11.75 3.32
C VAL A 77 -1.59 -12.52 4.61
N GLU A 78 -0.48 -12.29 5.31
CA GLU A 78 -0.14 -12.95 6.57
C GLU A 78 0.62 -12.00 7.49
N GLY A 79 0.49 -12.23 8.80
CA GLY A 79 1.13 -11.42 9.84
C GLY A 79 0.30 -10.19 10.19
N LYS A 80 0.93 -9.25 10.89
CA LYS A 80 0.31 -8.00 11.34
C LYS A 80 1.27 -6.86 11.11
N GLU A 81 0.77 -5.76 10.55
CA GLU A 81 1.51 -4.51 10.45
C GLU A 81 0.61 -3.34 10.86
N LYS A 82 1.25 -2.21 11.17
CA LYS A 82 0.61 -0.91 11.11
C LYS A 82 1.10 -0.19 9.85
N ILE A 83 0.21 0.55 9.21
CA ILE A 83 0.58 1.51 8.18
C ILE A 83 0.23 2.90 8.71
N GLY A 84 1.25 3.75 8.89
CA GLY A 84 1.01 5.16 9.17
C GLY A 84 0.37 5.82 7.93
N PHE A 85 -0.59 6.70 8.12
CA PHE A 85 -1.24 7.45 7.05
C PHE A 85 -1.38 8.92 7.45
N ALA A 86 -1.04 9.82 6.54
CA ALA A 86 -1.33 11.24 6.65
C ALA A 86 -1.69 11.81 5.29
N ARG A 87 -2.43 12.92 5.27
CA ARG A 87 -2.61 13.69 4.04
C ARG A 87 -1.30 14.40 3.70
N ASP A 88 -0.90 14.37 2.43
CA ASP A 88 0.23 15.18 1.97
C ASP A 88 -0.18 16.65 1.89
N THR A 89 0.31 17.46 2.83
CA THR A 89 0.03 18.91 2.87
C THR A 89 0.96 19.71 1.95
N GLY A 90 1.98 19.07 1.37
CA GLY A 90 3.04 19.75 0.61
C GLY A 90 4.08 20.47 1.48
N ASN A 91 3.92 20.48 2.80
CA ASN A 91 4.83 21.17 3.73
C ASN A 91 5.76 20.21 4.50
N ASN A 92 5.67 18.91 4.23
CA ASN A 92 6.49 17.90 4.90
C ASN A 92 7.96 18.06 4.52
N LYS A 93 8.86 17.93 5.49
CA LYS A 93 10.30 18.02 5.25
C LYS A 93 10.77 16.80 4.47
N ILE A 94 11.30 17.03 3.27
CA ILE A 94 11.77 15.98 2.37
C ILE A 94 13.09 15.40 2.92
N SER A 95 13.12 14.08 3.10
CA SER A 95 14.35 13.36 3.38
C SER A 95 15.07 12.94 2.10
N GLU A 96 14.31 12.51 1.08
CA GLU A 96 14.85 12.02 -0.19
C GLU A 96 13.76 12.11 -1.27
N ASP A 97 14.10 12.58 -2.47
CA ASP A 97 13.19 12.69 -3.62
C ASP A 97 13.72 11.89 -4.81
N LEU A 98 13.01 10.82 -5.17
CA LEU A 98 13.30 9.93 -6.28
C LEU A 98 12.06 9.76 -7.19
N ILE A 99 11.19 10.78 -7.26
CA ILE A 99 9.93 10.69 -8.03
C ILE A 99 10.20 10.43 -9.52
N LYS A 100 11.26 11.00 -10.08
CA LYS A 100 11.58 10.86 -11.50
C LYS A 100 12.01 9.43 -11.82
N GLU A 101 12.86 8.85 -10.99
CA GLU A 101 13.56 7.59 -11.21
C GLU A 101 12.73 6.38 -10.75
N LYS A 102 12.08 6.48 -9.59
CA LYS A 102 11.45 5.35 -8.90
C LYS A 102 10.01 5.61 -8.45
N ASP A 103 9.48 6.79 -8.76
CA ASP A 103 8.16 7.23 -8.30
C ASP A 103 8.00 7.21 -6.78
N ILE A 104 9.05 7.57 -6.03
CA ILE A 104 8.99 7.58 -4.57
C ILE A 104 9.65 8.83 -4.00
N LYS A 105 9.04 9.38 -2.96
CA LYS A 105 9.60 10.46 -2.16
C LYS A 105 9.40 10.14 -0.69
N PHE A 106 10.46 10.30 0.08
CA PHE A 106 10.46 10.08 1.52
C PHE A 106 10.47 11.40 2.28
N TYR A 107 9.69 11.45 3.35
CA TYR A 107 9.71 12.55 4.31
C TYR A 107 10.50 12.15 5.55
N GLU A 108 11.06 13.13 6.27
CA GLU A 108 11.69 12.86 7.56
C GLU A 108 10.64 12.43 8.60
N ASN A 109 9.54 13.18 8.66
CA ASN A 109 8.36 12.94 9.50
C ASN A 109 7.14 13.62 8.86
N VAL A 110 5.94 13.25 9.34
CA VAL A 110 4.67 13.88 8.93
C VAL A 110 3.79 14.15 10.14
N GLU A 111 3.05 15.25 10.10
CA GLU A 111 2.10 15.62 11.14
C GLU A 111 0.74 14.93 10.93
N ASN A 112 -0.02 14.76 12.02
CA ASN A 112 -1.38 14.20 12.02
C ASN A 112 -1.47 12.79 11.40
N GLU A 113 -0.40 11.99 11.57
CA GLU A 113 -0.38 10.61 11.11
C GLU A 113 -1.30 9.74 11.99
N ILE A 114 -2.17 8.97 11.35
CA ILE A 114 -3.00 7.94 12.00
C ILE A 114 -2.47 6.56 11.63
N ASP A 115 -2.64 5.59 12.52
CA ASP A 115 -2.21 4.20 12.27
C ASP A 115 -3.38 3.36 11.77
N LEU A 116 -3.25 2.80 10.58
CA LEU A 116 -4.11 1.72 10.09
C LEU A 116 -3.56 0.39 10.61
N ILE A 117 -4.37 -0.35 11.39
CA ILE A 117 -4.01 -1.69 11.85
C ILE A 117 -4.40 -2.68 10.75
N MET A 118 -3.42 -3.29 10.10
CA MET A 118 -3.61 -4.26 9.04
C MET A 118 -3.58 -5.68 9.61
N LYS A 119 -4.62 -6.46 9.35
CA LYS A 119 -4.70 -7.90 9.58
C LYS A 119 -4.83 -8.62 8.24
N ALA A 120 -4.54 -9.92 8.23
CA ALA A 120 -4.76 -10.76 7.05
C ALA A 120 -6.17 -10.56 6.49
N GLY A 121 -6.27 -10.25 5.20
CA GLY A 121 -7.52 -9.90 4.52
C GLY A 121 -7.77 -8.39 4.36
N ASP A 122 -7.11 -7.54 5.14
CA ASP A 122 -7.26 -6.09 5.02
C ASP A 122 -6.48 -5.55 3.81
N PHE A 123 -7.05 -4.54 3.16
CA PHE A 123 -6.41 -3.75 2.12
C PHE A 123 -6.53 -2.25 2.40
N ALA A 124 -5.53 -1.49 1.96
CA ALA A 124 -5.54 -0.04 1.94
C ALA A 124 -5.15 0.49 0.55
N VAL A 125 -5.89 1.47 0.05
CA VAL A 125 -5.62 2.18 -1.20
C VAL A 125 -5.06 3.56 -0.86
N PHE A 126 -3.83 3.84 -1.27
CA PHE A 126 -3.15 5.12 -1.12
C PHE A 126 -3.02 5.82 -2.47
N PHE A 127 -3.66 6.98 -2.59
CA PHE A 127 -3.59 7.84 -3.77
C PHE A 127 -2.33 8.70 -3.75
N PRO A 128 -2.00 9.40 -4.86
CA PRO A 128 -0.81 10.24 -4.91
C PRO A 128 -0.67 11.30 -3.83
N ASN A 129 -1.75 11.70 -3.16
CA ASN A 129 -1.73 12.69 -2.07
C ASN A 129 -1.81 12.06 -0.67
N ASP A 130 -1.71 10.73 -0.58
CA ASP A 130 -1.77 9.96 0.66
C ASP A 130 -0.34 9.56 1.06
N VAL A 131 0.23 10.27 2.03
CA VAL A 131 1.48 9.83 2.65
C VAL A 131 1.17 8.56 3.43
N HIS A 132 2.01 7.55 3.27
CA HIS A 132 1.88 6.31 4.01
C HIS A 132 3.22 5.81 4.52
N ARG A 133 3.21 5.00 5.57
CA ARG A 133 4.41 4.46 6.23
C ARG A 133 4.19 2.98 6.52
N PRO A 134 4.42 2.09 5.54
CA PRO A 134 4.07 0.69 5.65
C PRO A 134 5.08 -0.12 6.49
N ALA A 135 4.77 -1.39 6.77
CA ALA A 135 5.65 -2.34 7.45
C ALA A 135 6.11 -1.90 8.85
N CYS A 136 5.30 -1.12 9.57
CA CYS A 136 5.56 -0.79 10.96
C CYS A 136 5.06 -1.91 11.89
N ALA A 137 5.78 -2.16 12.98
CA ALA A 137 5.44 -3.17 13.97
C ALA A 137 4.15 -2.80 14.73
N LEU A 138 3.33 -3.81 15.03
CA LEU A 138 2.18 -3.72 15.93
C LEU A 138 2.55 -4.38 17.26
N GLY A 139 3.19 -3.63 18.15
CA GLY A 139 3.83 -4.20 19.33
C GLY A 139 5.24 -4.64 18.98
N GLU A 140 5.48 -5.95 18.92
CA GLU A 140 6.80 -6.50 18.58
C GLU A 140 7.01 -6.61 17.06
N LYS A 141 8.28 -6.58 16.65
CA LYS A 141 8.69 -6.86 15.26
C LYS A 141 8.32 -8.30 14.90
N GLY A 142 7.91 -8.51 13.65
CA GLY A 142 7.49 -9.82 13.17
C GLY A 142 7.56 -9.92 11.66
N THR A 143 7.45 -11.14 11.14
CA THR A 143 7.39 -11.38 9.70
C THR A 143 5.99 -11.14 9.18
N ILE A 144 5.90 -10.48 8.03
CA ILE A 144 4.66 -10.25 7.30
C ILE A 144 4.83 -10.69 5.86
N ARG A 145 3.70 -11.08 5.27
CA ARG A 145 3.57 -11.27 3.83
C ARG A 145 2.49 -10.33 3.33
N LYS A 146 2.83 -9.56 2.30
CA LYS A 146 1.92 -8.56 1.72
C LYS A 146 2.00 -8.51 0.21
N VAL A 147 0.96 -7.92 -0.38
CA VAL A 147 0.93 -7.59 -1.80
C VAL A 147 0.77 -6.08 -1.94
N ILE A 148 1.48 -5.49 -2.88
CA ILE A 148 1.27 -4.10 -3.30
C ILE A 148 0.91 -4.13 -4.77
N ILE A 149 -0.34 -3.82 -5.12
CA ILE A 149 -0.72 -3.56 -6.51
C ILE A 149 -0.46 -2.10 -6.80
N LYS A 150 0.32 -1.83 -7.83
CA LYS A 150 0.57 -0.50 -8.37
C LYS A 150 -0.40 -0.28 -9.54
N ILE A 151 -1.14 0.82 -9.53
CA ILE A 151 -2.05 1.24 -10.62
C ILE A 151 -1.58 2.59 -11.15
N ASN A 152 -1.24 2.67 -12.44
CA ASN A 152 -0.83 3.92 -13.08
C ASN A 152 -1.98 4.93 -13.03
N THR A 153 -1.74 6.13 -12.53
CA THR A 153 -2.75 7.20 -12.39
C THR A 153 -3.32 7.66 -13.73
N GLU A 154 -2.62 7.43 -14.84
CA GLU A 154 -3.07 7.81 -16.19
C GLU A 154 -4.26 6.98 -16.70
N ILE A 155 -4.57 5.85 -16.05
CA ILE A 155 -5.67 4.94 -16.45
C ILE A 155 -6.83 4.90 -15.46
N VAL A 156 -6.83 5.79 -14.46
CA VAL A 156 -7.83 5.85 -13.38
C VAL A 156 -9.02 6.70 -13.76
#